data_AF-A0A9D0VGD2-F1
#
_entry.id   AF-A0A9D0VGD2-F1
#
_cell.length_a   1.000
_cell.length_b   1.000
_cell.length_c   1.000
_cell.angle_alpha   90.00
_cell.angle_beta   90.00
_cell.angle_gamma   90.00
#
_symmetry.space_group_name_H-M   'P 1'
#
loop_
_entity.id
_entity.type
_entity.pdbx_description
1 polymer ?
#
loop_
_entity_poly.entity_id
_entity_poly.type
_entity_poly.pdbx_seq_one_letter_code
_entity_poly.pdbx_strand_id
1 'polypeptide(L)'
;MTTHEPPRAPLERVSALDEDPAVVHGFTTRRGGVSGGPLASLNLALRGEERPERVLENWRRVAAALHPDAVQWRIAVLEQVHGDRIAQLHDGAGPLEPAATADAAFTTEPRLLLGIRTADCVPVLVAGPGVVGVAHSGWRGTAAGIAAGLIARITEATGCE
;
A
#
# COMPACT_ATOMS: atom_id res chain seq x y z
N MET A 1 17.38 -26.23 12.72
CA MET A 1 16.07 -25.63 12.40
C MET A 1 16.19 -25.01 11.02
N THR A 2 15.58 -25.60 10.00
CA THR A 2 15.51 -25.00 8.66
C THR A 2 14.64 -23.75 8.77
N THR A 3 15.25 -22.57 8.66
CA THR A 3 14.51 -21.30 8.50
C THR A 3 13.76 -21.38 7.18
N HIS A 4 12.49 -21.78 7.23
CA HIS A 4 11.65 -21.80 6.04
C HIS A 4 11.39 -20.34 5.67
N GLU A 5 12.03 -19.89 4.60
CA GLU A 5 11.82 -18.55 4.07
C GLU A 5 10.31 -18.38 3.77
N PRO A 6 9.67 -17.31 4.25
CA PRO A 6 8.25 -17.15 4.06
C PRO A 6 7.90 -17.09 2.56
N PRO A 7 6.80 -17.73 2.12
CA PRO A 7 6.36 -17.62 0.73
C PRO A 7 6.15 -16.15 0.37
N ARG A 8 6.69 -15.73 -0.79
CA ARG A 8 6.65 -14.34 -1.26
C ARG A 8 5.63 -14.18 -2.37
N ALA A 9 4.89 -13.07 -2.35
CA ALA A 9 4.03 -12.69 -3.46
C ALA A 9 4.86 -12.11 -4.63
N PRO A 10 4.52 -12.38 -5.90
CA PRO A 10 5.11 -11.68 -7.03
C PRO A 10 4.68 -10.20 -7.01
N LEU A 11 5.65 -9.31 -7.20
CA LEU A 11 5.48 -7.86 -7.24
C LEU A 11 6.02 -7.29 -8.54
N GLU A 12 5.28 -6.37 -9.14
CA GLU A 12 5.78 -5.51 -10.19
C GLU A 12 6.44 -4.28 -9.56
N ARG A 13 7.62 -3.90 -10.04
CA ARG A 13 8.39 -2.75 -9.57
C ARG A 13 8.59 -1.75 -10.71
N VAL A 14 8.63 -0.47 -10.36
CA VAL A 14 8.98 0.62 -11.26
C VAL A 14 10.41 1.06 -11.00
N SER A 15 11.25 1.02 -12.03
CA SER A 15 12.68 1.31 -11.93
C SER A 15 12.98 2.72 -11.40
N ALA A 16 12.10 3.69 -11.67
CA ALA A 16 12.25 5.06 -11.18
C ALA A 16 12.26 5.17 -9.65
N LEU A 17 11.61 4.23 -8.95
CA LEU A 17 11.59 4.19 -7.48
C LEU A 17 12.71 3.32 -6.91
N ASP A 18 13.39 2.51 -7.73
CA ASP A 18 14.54 1.69 -7.30
C ASP A 18 15.84 2.52 -7.22
N GLU A 19 15.83 3.77 -7.68
CA GLU A 19 16.98 4.69 -7.59
C GLU A 19 17.27 5.11 -6.14
N ASP A 20 16.24 5.14 -5.27
CA ASP A 20 16.40 5.37 -3.84
C ASP A 20 16.33 4.02 -3.08
N PRO A 21 17.48 3.51 -2.56
CA PRO A 21 17.51 2.24 -1.85
C PRO A 21 16.76 2.27 -0.51
N ALA A 22 16.39 3.45 0.01
CA ALA A 22 15.55 3.57 1.20
C ALA A 22 14.06 3.34 0.91
N VAL A 23 13.64 3.40 -0.37
CA VAL A 23 12.26 3.20 -0.78
C VAL A 23 12.01 1.73 -1.10
N VAL A 24 11.03 1.15 -0.42
CA VAL A 24 10.48 -0.16 -0.79
C VAL A 24 9.09 0.03 -1.39
N HIS A 25 8.86 -0.56 -2.55
CA HIS A 25 7.61 -0.39 -3.29
C HIS A 25 7.28 -1.64 -4.10
N GLY A 26 6.04 -1.69 -4.57
CA GLY A 26 5.62 -2.69 -5.53
C GLY A 26 4.11 -2.68 -5.74
N PHE A 27 3.70 -3.11 -6.94
CA PHE A 27 2.31 -3.41 -7.26
C PHE A 27 2.12 -4.93 -7.20
N THR A 28 1.16 -5.36 -6.39
CA THR A 28 0.84 -6.79 -6.27
C THR A 28 0.04 -7.26 -7.48
N THR A 29 0.26 -8.50 -7.91
CA THR A 29 -0.68 -9.19 -8.81
C THR A 29 -1.71 -9.98 -8.00
N ARG A 30 -2.71 -10.57 -8.67
CA ARG A 30 -3.65 -11.50 -8.00
C ARG A 30 -3.04 -12.87 -7.59
N ARG A 31 -1.76 -13.12 -7.91
CA ARG A 31 -1.06 -14.41 -7.72
C ARG A 31 -0.30 -14.44 -6.38
N GLY A 32 -0.06 -15.64 -5.85
CA GLY A 32 0.84 -15.85 -4.71
C GLY A 32 0.19 -15.83 -3.32
N GLY A 33 -1.13 -15.74 -3.22
CA GLY A 33 -1.83 -15.74 -1.94
C GLY A 33 -2.50 -17.07 -1.56
N VAL A 34 -3.40 -17.01 -0.57
CA VAL A 34 -4.14 -18.14 0.02
C VAL A 34 -5.67 -18.02 -0.06
N SER A 35 -6.17 -16.96 -0.70
CA SER A 35 -7.59 -16.78 -0.96
C SER A 35 -8.10 -17.77 -2.00
N GLY A 36 -9.38 -18.14 -1.89
CA GLY A 36 -10.03 -19.13 -2.76
C GLY A 36 -11.15 -18.52 -3.62
N GLY A 37 -11.69 -19.32 -4.54
CA GLY A 37 -12.84 -18.96 -5.36
C GLY A 37 -12.61 -17.68 -6.18
N PRO A 38 -13.60 -16.77 -6.28
CA PRO A 38 -13.47 -15.52 -7.03
C PRO A 38 -12.32 -14.61 -6.54
N LEU A 39 -11.95 -14.75 -5.26
CA LEU A 39 -10.89 -13.98 -4.61
C LEU A 39 -9.51 -14.63 -4.77
N ALA A 40 -9.42 -15.77 -5.46
CA ALA A 40 -8.14 -16.44 -5.64
C ALA A 40 -7.15 -15.56 -6.44
N SER A 41 -5.89 -15.43 -6.03
CA SER A 41 -5.23 -16.05 -4.86
C SER A 41 -4.80 -15.04 -3.79
N LEU A 42 -4.45 -13.81 -4.18
CA LEU A 42 -3.88 -12.78 -3.29
C LEU A 42 -4.85 -11.62 -3.10
N ASN A 43 -5.97 -11.87 -2.41
CA ASN A 43 -6.89 -10.80 -2.05
C ASN A 43 -6.43 -10.10 -0.75
N LEU A 44 -6.33 -8.77 -0.78
CA LEU A 44 -5.83 -7.93 0.32
C LEU A 44 -6.95 -7.16 1.02
N ALA A 45 -8.21 -7.40 0.65
CA ALA A 45 -9.37 -6.73 1.19
C ALA A 45 -10.29 -7.71 1.93
N LEU A 46 -10.81 -7.29 3.08
CA LEU A 46 -11.90 -8.02 3.73
C LEU A 46 -13.23 -7.64 3.03
N ARG A 47 -13.79 -8.55 2.24
CA ARG A 47 -15.08 -8.35 1.54
C ARG A 47 -15.80 -9.70 1.39
N GLY A 48 -17.14 -9.64 1.45
CA GLY A 48 -17.98 -10.83 1.25
C GLY A 48 -17.62 -11.96 2.22
N GLU A 49 -17.33 -13.14 1.67
CA GLU A 49 -16.97 -14.35 2.43
C GLU A 49 -15.46 -14.48 2.70
N GLU A 50 -14.67 -13.45 2.42
CA GLU A 50 -13.24 -13.50 2.71
C GLU A 50 -12.99 -13.62 4.21
N ARG A 51 -12.02 -14.47 4.58
CA ARG A 51 -11.66 -14.68 5.97
C ARG A 51 -10.50 -13.76 6.38
N PRO A 52 -10.57 -13.10 7.56
CA PRO A 52 -9.50 -12.23 8.05
C PRO A 52 -8.11 -12.89 8.03
N GLU A 53 -8.01 -14.17 8.37
CA GLU A 53 -6.72 -14.87 8.45
C GLU A 53 -6.07 -15.04 7.08
N ARG A 54 -6.87 -15.16 6.01
CA ARG A 54 -6.36 -15.22 4.63
C ARG A 54 -5.84 -13.85 4.17
N VAL A 55 -6.55 -12.79 4.51
CA VAL A 55 -6.11 -11.41 4.20
C VAL A 55 -4.80 -11.11 4.94
N LEU A 56 -4.72 -11.44 6.23
CA LEU A 56 -3.51 -11.28 7.03
C LEU A 56 -2.33 -12.07 6.46
N GLU A 57 -2.54 -13.33 6.08
CA GLU A 57 -1.50 -14.14 5.43
C GLU A 57 -1.06 -13.53 4.10
N ASN A 58 -2.01 -13.05 3.26
CA ASN A 58 -1.67 -12.40 1.99
C ASN A 58 -0.83 -11.13 2.22
N TRP A 59 -1.19 -10.30 3.19
CA TRP A 59 -0.38 -9.13 3.58
C TRP A 59 1.01 -9.52 4.07
N ARG A 60 1.13 -10.58 4.87
CA ARG A 60 2.42 -11.10 5.32
C ARG A 60 3.32 -11.52 4.14
N ARG A 61 2.75 -12.15 3.11
CA ARG A 61 3.49 -12.53 1.88
C ARG A 61 3.93 -11.35 1.03
N VAL A 62 3.09 -10.30 0.96
CA VAL A 62 3.44 -9.04 0.29
C VAL A 62 4.58 -8.35 1.03
N ALA A 63 4.48 -8.21 2.35
CA ALA A 63 5.53 -7.63 3.18
C ALA A 63 6.86 -8.37 3.01
N ALA A 64 6.85 -9.71 3.07
CA ALA A 64 8.04 -10.53 2.85
C ALA A 64 8.66 -10.38 1.45
N ALA A 65 7.87 -9.99 0.44
CA ALA A 65 8.33 -9.74 -0.93
C ALA A 65 8.89 -8.33 -1.12
N LEU A 66 8.42 -7.35 -0.33
CA LEU A 66 8.88 -5.96 -0.38
C LEU A 66 10.28 -5.82 0.23
N HIS A 67 10.51 -6.42 1.40
CA HIS A 67 11.76 -6.33 2.14
C HIS A 67 11.90 -7.51 3.14
N PRO A 68 13.11 -8.03 3.41
CA PRO A 68 13.30 -9.14 4.36
C PRO A 68 12.70 -8.89 5.74
N ASP A 69 12.80 -7.66 6.24
CA ASP A 69 12.29 -7.26 7.56
C ASP A 69 10.86 -6.70 7.54
N ALA A 70 10.26 -6.50 6.36
CA ALA A 70 8.97 -5.81 6.26
C ALA A 70 7.80 -6.54 6.92
N VAL A 71 7.93 -7.85 7.17
CA VAL A 71 6.95 -8.61 7.95
C VAL A 71 6.79 -8.12 9.40
N GLN A 72 7.78 -7.40 9.93
CA GLN A 72 7.73 -6.79 11.26
C GLN A 72 7.35 -5.29 11.21
N TRP A 73 7.18 -4.74 10.01
CA TRP A 73 6.86 -3.33 9.85
C TRP A 73 5.38 -3.07 10.09
N ARG A 74 5.07 -1.83 10.43
CA ARG A 74 3.69 -1.39 10.60
C ARG A 74 3.04 -1.25 9.22
N ILE A 75 1.74 -1.52 9.15
CA ILE A 75 0.97 -1.40 7.90
C ILE A 75 -0.16 -0.42 8.15
N ALA A 76 -0.28 0.58 7.29
CA ALA A 76 -1.39 1.51 7.27
C ALA A 76 -2.14 1.42 5.93
N VAL A 77 -3.44 1.17 6.03
CA VAL A 77 -4.36 1.16 4.89
C VAL A 77 -5.45 2.20 5.07
N LEU A 78 -6.11 2.56 3.98
CA LEU A 78 -7.19 3.55 3.97
C LEU A 78 -8.57 2.91 3.83
N GLU A 79 -9.57 3.58 4.40
CA GLU A 79 -10.96 3.40 4.02
C GLU A 79 -11.20 4.29 2.78
N GLN A 80 -11.04 3.67 1.62
CA GLN A 80 -11.13 4.32 0.31
C GLN A 80 -12.60 4.56 -0.05
N VAL A 81 -12.96 5.83 -0.29
CA VAL A 81 -14.34 6.27 -0.56
C VAL A 81 -14.50 6.88 -1.95
N HIS A 82 -13.49 6.74 -2.81
CA HIS A 82 -13.42 7.36 -4.14
C HIS A 82 -13.53 8.89 -4.10
N GLY A 83 -13.00 9.49 -3.03
CA GLY A 83 -12.86 10.93 -2.85
C GLY A 83 -11.47 11.44 -3.20
N ASP A 84 -11.12 12.59 -2.63
CA ASP A 84 -9.89 13.35 -2.86
C ASP A 84 -9.13 13.67 -1.55
N ARG A 85 -9.61 13.13 -0.42
CA ARG A 85 -8.97 13.35 0.88
C ARG A 85 -7.60 12.68 0.92
N ILE A 86 -6.62 13.41 1.45
CA ILE A 86 -5.24 12.99 1.63
C ILE A 86 -4.89 13.03 3.12
N ALA A 87 -4.35 11.94 3.66
CA ALA A 87 -3.95 11.84 5.06
C ALA A 87 -2.42 11.72 5.22
N GLN A 88 -1.83 12.46 6.17
CA GLN A 88 -0.50 12.14 6.66
C GLN A 88 -0.62 11.07 7.75
N LEU A 89 0.05 9.94 7.58
CA LEU A 89 -0.03 8.82 8.52
C LEU A 89 1.27 8.69 9.30
N HIS A 90 1.15 8.61 10.62
CA HIS A 90 2.29 8.45 11.56
C HIS A 90 2.37 7.03 12.14
N ASP A 91 1.30 6.25 11.96
CA ASP A 91 1.18 4.91 12.50
C ASP A 91 0.21 4.06 11.66
N GLY A 92 0.12 2.76 11.96
CA GLY A 92 -0.81 1.85 11.31
C GLY A 92 -1.28 0.75 12.27
N ALA A 93 -2.60 0.55 12.35
CA ALA A 93 -3.23 -0.50 13.13
C ALA A 93 -3.22 -1.88 12.43
N GLY A 94 -2.63 -1.97 11.23
CA GLY A 94 -2.59 -3.17 10.41
C GLY A 94 -3.56 -3.14 9.23
N PRO A 95 -3.56 -4.19 8.41
CA PRO A 95 -4.26 -4.18 7.12
C PRO A 95 -5.78 -4.35 7.18
N LEU A 96 -6.32 -4.71 8.36
CA LEU A 96 -7.76 -4.91 8.57
C LEU A 96 -8.44 -3.67 9.18
N GLU A 97 -7.67 -2.76 9.75
CA GLU A 97 -8.17 -1.56 10.43
C GLU A 97 -7.66 -0.32 9.69
N PRO A 98 -8.54 0.39 8.97
CA PRO A 98 -8.16 1.62 8.29
C PRO A 98 -7.62 2.68 9.25
N ALA A 99 -6.48 3.28 8.90
CA ALA A 99 -5.89 4.37 9.68
C ALA A 99 -6.63 5.70 9.48
N ALA A 100 -7.28 5.87 8.32
CA ALA A 100 -8.09 7.05 8.00
C ALA A 100 -9.09 6.76 6.86
N THR A 101 -10.18 7.53 6.83
CA THR A 101 -11.09 7.63 5.67
C THR A 101 -10.54 8.64 4.67
N ALA A 102 -9.84 8.14 3.66
CA ALA A 102 -9.14 8.92 2.63
C ALA A 102 -8.89 8.05 1.39
N ASP A 103 -8.49 8.67 0.29
CA ASP A 103 -8.12 7.95 -0.95
C ASP A 103 -6.64 8.13 -1.28
N ALA A 104 -5.92 8.98 -0.55
CA ALA A 104 -4.47 9.09 -0.63
C ALA A 104 -3.85 9.25 0.75
N ALA A 105 -2.60 8.83 0.88
CA ALA A 105 -1.83 9.03 2.09
C ALA A 105 -0.35 9.19 1.79
N PHE A 106 0.35 9.85 2.71
CA PHE A 106 1.81 9.90 2.73
C PHE A 106 2.34 9.73 4.15
N THR A 107 3.62 9.39 4.26
CA THR A 107 4.30 9.27 5.53
C THR A 107 5.79 9.62 5.41
N THR A 108 6.33 10.15 6.49
CA THR A 108 7.77 10.34 6.73
C THR A 108 8.30 9.35 7.76
N GLU A 109 7.45 8.42 8.23
CA GLU A 109 7.82 7.46 9.25
C GLU A 109 8.59 6.28 8.64
N PRO A 110 9.79 5.96 9.17
CA PRO A 110 10.50 4.77 8.71
C PRO A 110 9.71 3.51 9.09
N ARG A 111 9.77 2.50 8.21
CA ARG A 111 9.18 1.17 8.44
C ARG A 111 7.65 1.21 8.66
N LEU A 112 6.97 2.12 7.96
CA LEU A 112 5.51 2.15 7.82
C LEU A 112 5.14 1.87 6.36
N LEU A 113 4.55 0.70 6.10
CA LEU A 113 4.05 0.32 4.77
C LEU A 113 2.69 0.98 4.53
N LEU A 114 2.61 1.81 3.50
CA LEU A 114 1.36 2.38 3.02
C LEU A 114 0.71 1.44 2.00
N GLY A 115 -0.60 1.22 2.14
CA GLY A 115 -1.35 0.31 1.29
C GLY A 115 -2.66 0.91 0.79
N ILE A 116 -2.84 0.93 -0.53
CA ILE A 116 -4.14 1.13 -1.17
C ILE A 116 -4.55 -0.16 -1.91
N ARG A 117 -5.86 -0.38 -2.00
CA ARG A 117 -6.43 -1.56 -2.67
C ARG A 117 -7.10 -1.14 -3.95
N THR A 118 -6.84 -1.87 -5.03
CA THR A 118 -7.48 -1.59 -6.32
C THR A 118 -7.80 -2.89 -7.06
N ALA A 119 -8.84 -2.81 -7.88
CA ALA A 119 -9.14 -3.69 -8.99
C ALA A 119 -9.81 -2.78 -10.04
N ASP A 120 -9.03 -2.32 -11.01
CA ASP A 120 -9.37 -1.39 -12.11
C ASP A 120 -9.03 0.10 -11.87
N CYS A 121 -9.22 0.66 -10.67
CA CYS A 121 -8.81 2.05 -10.40
C CYS A 121 -7.28 2.22 -10.48
N VAL A 122 -6.79 3.41 -10.85
CA VAL A 122 -5.36 3.64 -11.05
C VAL A 122 -4.66 3.77 -9.68
N PRO A 123 -3.72 2.89 -9.34
CA PRO A 123 -2.88 3.07 -8.16
C PRO A 123 -1.70 4.00 -8.49
N VAL A 124 -1.42 4.95 -7.62
CA VAL A 124 -0.30 5.89 -7.77
C VAL A 124 0.65 5.71 -6.58
N LEU A 125 1.95 5.62 -6.87
CA LEU A 125 3.02 5.65 -5.88
C LEU A 125 3.85 6.91 -6.08
N VAL A 126 4.25 7.54 -4.98
CA VAL A 126 5.09 8.73 -4.93
C VAL A 126 6.21 8.47 -3.93
N ALA A 127 7.43 8.89 -4.26
CA ALA A 127 8.52 8.97 -3.31
C ALA A 127 9.29 10.28 -3.49
N GLY A 128 9.86 10.76 -2.40
CA GLY A 128 10.79 11.88 -2.35
C GLY A 128 11.74 11.70 -1.17
N PRO A 129 12.66 12.65 -0.93
CA PRO A 129 13.64 12.55 0.15
C PRO A 129 12.98 12.32 1.52
N GLY A 130 13.09 11.09 2.04
CA GLY A 130 12.53 10.73 3.36
C GLY A 130 11.00 10.67 3.43
N VAL A 131 10.30 10.64 2.31
CA VAL A 131 8.83 10.61 2.24
C VAL A 131 8.33 9.66 1.16
N VAL A 132 7.28 8.90 1.47
CA VAL A 132 6.56 8.07 0.49
C VAL A 132 5.06 8.34 0.55
N GLY A 133 4.38 8.17 -0.58
CA GLY A 133 2.94 8.37 -0.71
C GLY A 133 2.28 7.37 -1.65
N VAL A 134 0.99 7.14 -1.41
CA VAL A 134 0.13 6.26 -2.20
C VAL A 134 -1.19 6.98 -2.49
N ALA A 135 -1.76 6.80 -3.67
CA ALA A 135 -3.13 7.26 -3.98
C ALA A 135 -3.93 6.23 -4.75
N HIS A 136 -5.19 6.09 -4.37
CA HIS A 136 -6.25 5.41 -5.09
C HIS A 136 -6.93 6.43 -6.01
N SER A 137 -6.58 6.39 -7.30
CA SER A 137 -7.14 7.28 -8.31
C SER A 137 -8.18 6.53 -9.15
N GLY A 138 -9.36 6.36 -8.57
CA GLY A 138 -10.56 6.05 -9.35
C GLY A 138 -11.03 7.28 -10.13
N TRP A 139 -11.97 7.12 -11.07
CA TRP A 139 -12.37 8.21 -11.98
C TRP A 139 -12.77 9.52 -11.26
N ARG A 140 -13.41 9.43 -10.08
CA ARG A 140 -13.76 10.59 -9.24
C ARG A 140 -12.52 11.27 -8.66
N GLY A 141 -11.61 10.49 -8.07
CA GLY A 141 -10.36 10.99 -7.52
C GLY A 141 -9.46 11.59 -8.61
N THR A 142 -9.43 10.98 -9.81
CA THR A 142 -8.73 11.54 -10.97
C THR A 142 -9.32 12.89 -11.38
N ALA A 143 -10.66 12.99 -11.50
CA ALA A 143 -11.33 14.25 -11.85
C ALA A 143 -11.12 15.35 -10.79
N ALA A 144 -10.98 14.96 -9.52
CA ALA A 144 -10.67 15.85 -8.40
C ALA A 144 -9.15 16.15 -8.23
N GLY A 145 -8.29 15.57 -9.08
CA GLY A 145 -6.86 15.85 -9.05
C GLY A 145 -6.08 15.20 -7.90
N ILE A 146 -6.54 14.06 -7.37
CA ILE A 146 -5.96 13.44 -6.16
C ILE A 146 -4.45 13.20 -6.22
N ALA A 147 -3.91 12.85 -7.40
CA ALA A 147 -2.47 12.63 -7.55
C ALA A 147 -1.67 13.93 -7.41
N ALA A 148 -2.13 15.01 -8.06
CA ALA A 148 -1.52 16.32 -7.93
C ALA A 148 -1.69 16.88 -6.50
N GLY A 149 -2.85 16.66 -5.89
CA GLY A 149 -3.10 16.99 -4.50
C GLY A 149 -2.14 16.29 -3.54
N LEU A 150 -1.86 15.00 -3.76
CA LEU A 150 -0.89 14.25 -2.94
C LEU A 150 0.50 14.87 -3.00
N ILE A 151 1.00 15.22 -4.20
CA ILE A 151 2.30 15.91 -4.34
C ILE A 151 2.29 17.24 -3.60
N ALA A 152 1.26 18.07 -3.81
CA ALA A 152 1.16 19.38 -3.15
C ALA A 152 1.16 19.24 -1.62
N ARG A 153 0.47 18.24 -1.07
CA ARG A 153 0.43 17.98 0.37
C ARG A 153 1.76 17.48 0.92
N ILE A 154 2.50 16.66 0.17
CA ILE A 154 3.86 16.24 0.52
C ILE A 154 4.79 17.45 0.54
N THR A 155 4.80 18.26 -0.52
CA THR A 155 5.62 19.47 -0.61
C THR A 155 5.34 20.44 0.54
N GLU A 156 4.06 20.69 0.85
CA GLU A 156 3.67 21.57 1.97
C GLU A 156 4.14 21.01 3.33
N ALA A 157 4.06 19.70 3.54
CA ALA A 157 4.40 19.07 4.82
C ALA A 157 5.92 18.88 5.03
N THR A 158 6.69 18.77 3.94
CA THR A 158 8.11 18.36 3.99
C THR A 158 9.08 19.41 3.45
N GLY A 159 8.60 20.37 2.66
CA GLY A 159 9.42 21.30 1.90
C GLY A 159 10.17 20.66 0.71
N CYS A 160 9.84 19.42 0.34
CA CYS A 160 10.41 18.80 -0.87
C CYS A 160 9.86 19.45 -2.15
N GLU A 161 10.76 19.90 -3.01
CA GLU A 161 10.45 20.40 -4.37
C GLU A 161 10.38 19.26 -5.39
#